data_AF-T0Z3K4-F1
#
_entry.id   AF-T0Z3K4-F1
#
_cell.length_a   1.000
_cell.length_b   1.000
_cell.length_c   1.000
_cell.angle_alpha   90.00
_cell.angle_beta   90.00
_cell.angle_gamma   90.00
#
_symmetry.space_group_name_H-M   'P 1'
#
loop_
_entity.id
_entity.type
_entity.pdbx_description
1 polymer ?
#
loop_
_entity_poly.entity_id
_entity_poly.type
_entity_poly.pdbx_seq_one_letter_code
_entity_poly.pdbx_strand_id
1 'polypeptide(L)'
;MFLIDPHIHMVSRTTADYEMLAISGVVAVSEPAFWAGFDRSPAGFVDYFRQLTEFEPRRAAQFGIEHYSWICLNPKEAEDLGKA
;
A
#
# COMPACT_ATOMS: atom_id res chain seq x y z
N MET A 1 15.00 -17.82 8.04
CA MET A 1 15.26 -16.38 8.32
C MET A 1 13.94 -15.67 8.10
N PHE A 2 13.53 -14.79 9.02
CA PHE A 2 12.32 -13.97 8.83
C PHE A 2 12.72 -12.59 8.33
N LEU A 3 12.04 -12.13 7.29
CA LEU A 3 12.29 -10.84 6.63
C LEU A 3 11.10 -9.90 6.81
N ILE A 4 11.41 -8.61 6.89
CA ILE A 4 10.41 -7.54 6.83
C ILE A 4 10.74 -6.73 5.59
N ASP A 5 9.76 -6.54 4.70
CA ASP A 5 9.90 -5.58 3.61
C ASP A 5 9.49 -4.19 4.12
N PRO A 6 10.43 -3.25 4.30
CA PRO A 6 10.13 -1.96 4.91
C PRO A 6 9.39 -1.01 3.96
N HIS A 7 9.36 -1.28 2.66
CA HIS A 7 8.75 -0.38 1.68
C HIS A 7 8.30 -1.14 0.42
N ILE A 8 7.00 -1.47 0.35
CA ILE A 8 6.39 -2.10 -0.82
C ILE A 8 4.97 -1.60 -1.06
N HIS A 9 4.57 -1.40 -2.31
CA HIS A 9 3.22 -0.94 -2.67
C HIS A 9 2.35 -2.11 -3.14
N MET A 10 1.79 -2.90 -2.20
CA MET A 10 1.02 -4.10 -2.53
C MET A 10 -0.27 -3.81 -3.29
N VAL A 11 -0.85 -2.62 -3.11
CA VAL A 11 -1.99 -2.16 -3.92
C VAL A 11 -1.73 -2.19 -5.43
N SER A 12 -0.46 -2.12 -5.84
CA SER A 12 -0.01 -2.20 -7.25
C SER A 12 0.60 -3.56 -7.61
N ARG A 13 0.42 -4.56 -6.76
CA ARG A 13 0.92 -5.92 -6.90
C ARG A 13 -0.22 -6.92 -7.03
N THR A 14 0.10 -8.06 -7.60
CA THR A 14 -0.81 -9.18 -7.72
C THR A 14 -0.82 -10.01 -6.45
N THR A 15 -1.85 -10.86 -6.30
CA THR A 15 -1.90 -11.81 -5.18
C THR A 15 -0.74 -12.82 -5.23
N ALA A 16 -0.23 -13.16 -6.43
CA ALA A 16 0.92 -14.05 -6.58
C ALA A 16 2.21 -13.44 -6.00
N ASP A 17 2.33 -12.10 -5.95
CA ASP A 17 3.47 -11.47 -5.28
C ASP A 17 3.50 -11.78 -3.78
N TYR A 18 2.35 -11.89 -3.10
CA TYR A 18 2.31 -12.30 -1.67
C TYR A 18 2.78 -13.74 -1.47
N GLU A 19 2.44 -14.66 -2.38
CA GLU A 19 2.94 -16.04 -2.35
C GLU A 19 4.46 -16.09 -2.46
N MET A 20 5.02 -15.32 -3.41
CA MET A 20 6.46 -15.24 -3.60
C MET A 20 7.19 -14.59 -2.39
N LEU A 21 6.58 -13.57 -1.77
CA LEU A 21 7.09 -12.98 -0.53
C LEU A 21 7.13 -14.01 0.61
N ALA A 22 6.04 -14.77 0.79
CA ALA A 22 5.97 -15.81 1.83
C ALA A 22 7.01 -16.91 1.60
N ILE A 23 7.17 -17.40 0.36
CA ILE A 23 8.22 -18.38 -0.01
C ILE A 23 9.63 -17.84 0.29
N SER A 24 9.83 -16.53 0.10
CA SER A 24 11.11 -15.85 0.36
C SER A 24 11.37 -15.59 1.85
N GLY A 25 10.42 -15.93 2.74
CA GLY A 25 10.53 -15.77 4.19
C GLY A 25 10.13 -14.38 4.70
N VAL A 26 9.43 -13.57 3.90
CA VAL A 26 8.84 -12.31 4.36
C VAL A 26 7.65 -12.61 5.25
N VAL A 27 7.64 -11.99 6.43
CA VAL A 27 6.56 -12.15 7.42
C VAL A 27 5.80 -10.87 7.69
N ALA A 28 6.35 -9.72 7.30
CA ALA A 28 5.68 -8.44 7.42
C ALA A 28 6.08 -7.51 6.28
N VAL A 29 5.15 -6.64 5.89
CA VAL A 29 5.37 -5.58 4.89
C VAL A 29 4.90 -4.24 5.43
N SER A 30 5.61 -3.19 5.03
CA SER A 30 5.24 -1.79 5.27
C SER A 30 4.92 -1.12 3.93
N GLU A 31 3.67 -0.68 3.77
CA GLU A 31 3.13 -0.06 2.56
C GLU A 31 2.81 1.42 2.76
N PRO A 32 3.67 2.33 2.26
CA PRO A 32 3.34 3.74 2.22
C PRO A 32 2.27 4.04 1.17
N ALA A 33 1.38 4.98 1.47
CA ALA A 33 0.49 5.54 0.47
C ALA A 33 1.28 6.14 -0.70
N PHE A 34 0.77 5.99 -1.92
CA PHE A 34 1.45 6.43 -3.14
C PHE A 34 0.46 6.90 -4.22
N TRP A 35 1.01 7.61 -5.21
CA TRP A 35 0.24 8.14 -6.34
C TRP A 35 -0.01 7.07 -7.40
N ALA A 36 -1.28 6.84 -7.73
CA ALA A 36 -1.69 5.82 -8.72
C ALA A 36 -1.44 6.20 -10.19
N GLY A 37 -0.77 7.33 -10.46
CA GLY A 37 -0.54 7.83 -11.83
C GLY A 37 -1.66 8.72 -12.38
N PHE A 38 -2.62 9.09 -11.54
CA PHE A 38 -3.71 10.02 -11.84
C PHE A 38 -4.19 10.71 -10.55
N ASP A 39 -4.81 11.87 -10.69
CA ASP A 39 -5.33 12.63 -9.55
C ASP A 39 -6.57 11.96 -8.99
N ARG A 40 -6.59 11.79 -7.66
CA ARG A 40 -7.73 11.23 -6.96
C ARG A 40 -8.65 12.35 -6.48
N SER A 41 -9.95 12.15 -6.63
CA SER A 41 -10.93 12.96 -5.93
C SER A 41 -10.88 12.69 -4.42
N PRO A 42 -11.45 13.55 -3.57
CA PRO A 42 -11.56 13.27 -2.14
C PRO A 42 -12.22 11.92 -1.82
N ALA A 43 -13.26 11.54 -2.57
CA ALA A 43 -13.89 10.23 -2.43
C ALA A 43 -12.94 9.08 -2.86
N GLY A 44 -12.16 9.30 -3.92
CA GLY A 44 -11.13 8.36 -4.36
C GLY A 44 -10.03 8.12 -3.31
N PHE A 45 -9.65 9.15 -2.54
CA PHE A 45 -8.75 8.97 -1.40
C PHE A 45 -9.37 8.11 -0.29
N VAL A 46 -10.65 8.30 0.02
CA VAL A 46 -11.33 7.48 1.03
C VAL A 46 -11.32 6.01 0.63
N ASP A 47 -11.67 5.70 -0.61
CA ASP A 47 -11.68 4.32 -1.10
C ASP A 47 -10.27 3.73 -1.17
N TYR A 48 -9.29 4.54 -1.58
CA TYR A 48 -7.88 4.13 -1.56
C TYR A 48 -7.37 3.81 -0.16
N PHE A 49 -7.70 4.63 0.84
CA PHE A 49 -7.28 4.37 2.22
C PHE A 49 -7.98 3.15 2.80
N ARG A 50 -9.25 2.89 2.48
CA ARG A 50 -9.89 1.61 2.81
C ARG A 50 -9.20 0.43 2.15
N GLN A 51 -8.72 0.58 0.92
CA GLN A 51 -7.94 -0.46 0.27
C GLN A 51 -6.67 -0.79 1.09
N LEU A 52 -5.95 0.23 1.57
CA LEU A 52 -4.75 0.05 2.39
C LEU A 52 -5.02 -0.47 3.81
N THR A 53 -6.11 -0.06 4.45
CA THR A 53 -6.34 -0.38 5.88
C THR A 53 -7.26 -1.58 6.09
N GLU A 54 -8.07 -1.93 5.10
CA GLU A 54 -9.06 -3.01 5.23
C GLU A 54 -8.79 -4.15 4.26
N PHE A 55 -8.56 -3.86 2.98
CA PHE A 55 -8.42 -4.90 1.95
C PHE A 55 -7.03 -5.53 1.96
N GLU A 56 -5.96 -4.73 1.89
CA GLU A 56 -4.58 -5.24 1.84
C GLU A 56 -4.21 -6.09 3.07
N PRO A 57 -4.55 -5.72 4.31
CA PRO A 57 -4.27 -6.58 5.46
C PRO A 57 -4.99 -7.92 5.40
N ARG A 58 -6.25 -7.94 4.93
CA ARG A 58 -7.00 -9.19 4.72
C ARG A 58 -6.42 -10.03 3.59
N ARG A 59 -5.87 -9.41 2.56
CA ARG A 59 -5.20 -10.10 1.44
C ARG A 59 -3.87 -10.69 1.88
N ALA A 60 -3.04 -9.92 2.59
CA ALA A 60 -1.75 -10.36 3.12
C ALA A 60 -1.88 -11.51 4.14
N ALA A 61 -2.89 -11.45 5.01
CA ALA A 61 -3.14 -12.47 6.02
C ALA A 61 -3.39 -13.88 5.45
N GLN A 62 -3.89 -13.98 4.20
CA GLN A 62 -4.06 -15.27 3.51
C GLN A 62 -2.73 -16.01 3.28
N PHE A 63 -1.61 -15.28 3.33
CA PHE A 63 -0.25 -15.78 3.14
C PHE A 63 0.58 -15.74 4.43
N GLY A 64 -0.04 -15.44 5.58
CA GLY A 64 0.65 -15.32 6.86
C GLY A 64 1.58 -14.11 6.97
N ILE A 65 1.32 -13.06 6.18
CA ILE A 65 2.10 -11.81 6.19
C ILE A 65 1.32 -10.72 6.93
N GLU A 66 1.98 -10.06 7.89
CA GLU A 66 1.45 -8.87 8.53
C GLU A 66 1.61 -7.65 7.61
N HIS A 67 0.54 -6.87 7.43
CA HIS A 67 0.55 -5.69 6.57
C HIS A 67 0.36 -4.43 7.41
N TYR A 68 1.34 -3.54 7.32
CA TYR A 68 1.32 -2.23 7.96
C TYR A 68 1.21 -1.16 6.87
N SER A 69 0.34 -0.18 7.04
CA SER A 69 0.17 0.90 6.06
C SER A 69 0.41 2.29 6.66
N TRP A 70 0.91 3.20 5.82
CA TRP A 70 1.11 4.61 6.18
C TRP A 70 0.20 5.49 5.34
N ILE A 71 -0.72 6.17 6.01
CA ILE A 71 -1.69 7.06 5.36
C ILE A 71 -1.08 8.45 5.22
N CYS A 72 -0.79 8.84 3.98
CA CYS A 72 -0.22 10.14 3.63
C CYS A 72 -0.64 10.57 2.23
N LEU A 73 -0.36 11.84 1.91
CA LEU A 73 -0.56 12.40 0.57
C LEU A 73 0.78 12.43 -0.16
N ASN A 74 0.81 11.88 -1.38
CA ASN A 74 1.98 12.00 -2.24
C ASN A 74 2.13 13.46 -2.71
N PRO A 75 3.33 14.05 -2.79
CA PRO A 75 3.50 15.42 -3.30
C PRO A 75 2.97 15.63 -4.72
N LYS A 76 2.90 14.59 -5.55
CA LYS A 76 2.28 14.67 -6.89
C LYS A 76 0.76 14.84 -6.85
N GLU A 77 0.15 14.50 -5.72
CA GLU A 77 -1.27 14.65 -5.43
C GLU A 77 -1.55 15.84 -4.52
N ALA A 78 -0.50 16.54 -4.07
CA ALA A 78 -0.63 17.80 -3.40
C ALA A 78 -0.75 18.88 -4.49
N GLU A 79 -1.96 19.43 -4.66
CA GLU A 79 -2.18 20.61 -5.49
C GLU A 79 -1.19 21.73 -5.11
N ASP A 80 -0.39 22.19 -6.07
CA ASP A 80 0.20 23.53 -6.01
C ASP A 80 -0.82 24.47 -6.64
N LEU A 81 -1.66 25.08 -5.80
CA LEU A 81 -2.68 26.06 -6.23
C LEU A 81 -2.08 27.30 -6.91
N GLY A 82 -0.75 27.39 -7.04
CA GLY A 82 -0.09 28.59 -7.47
C GLY A 82 -0.20 29.65 -6.38
N LYS A 83 0.88 30.39 -6.21
CA LYS A 83 0.93 31.62 -5.43
C LYS A 83 -0.34 32.45 -5.66
N ALA A 84 -1.07 32.74 -4.58
CA ALA A 84 -2.07 33.79 -4.53
C ALA A 84 -1.49 35.15 -4.96
#